data_AF-A0A833LHT2-F1
#
_entry.id   AF-A0A833LHT2-F1
#
_cell.length_a   1.000
_cell.length_b   1.000
_cell.length_c   1.000
_cell.angle_alpha   90.00
_cell.angle_beta   90.00
_cell.angle_gamma   90.00
#
_symmetry.space_group_name_H-M   'P 1'
#
loop_
_entity.id
_entity.type
_entity.pdbx_description
1 polymer ?
#
loop_
_entity_poly.entity_id
_entity_poly.type
_entity_poly.pdbx_seq_one_letter_code
_entity_poly.pdbx_strand_id
1 'polypeptide(L)'
;MRRAILSAYPELADAAFSVAGKGWHSLAIDAGGRLIFKFPEGGEAEAALRREVLLLAAAGPHLTLPVPRMTLHEGPPLFSAHDKLPGGTLERDAYRRLPDAAKDRL
;
A
#
# COMPACT_ATOMS: atom_id res chain seq x y z
N MET A 1 4.17 13.08 8.11
CA MET A 1 4.28 11.68 7.63
C MET A 1 5.51 11.00 8.22
N ARG A 2 6.77 11.32 7.82
CA ARG A 2 7.98 10.67 8.36
C ARG A 2 8.02 10.57 9.89
N ARG A 3 7.75 11.66 10.62
CA ARG A 3 7.69 11.66 12.09
C ARG A 3 6.66 10.67 12.66
N ALA A 4 5.48 10.57 12.03
CA ALA A 4 4.43 9.64 12.45
C ALA A 4 4.86 8.18 12.19
N ILE A 5 5.49 7.92 11.03
CA ILE A 5 6.06 6.61 10.71
C ILE A 5 7.10 6.22 11.75
N LEU A 6 8.08 7.09 12.03
CA LEU A 6 9.15 6.81 12.99
C LEU A 6 8.66 6.68 14.44
N SER A 7 7.52 7.29 14.79
CA SER A 7 6.90 7.08 16.09
C SER A 7 6.32 5.68 16.26
N ALA A 8 5.86 5.07 15.16
CA ALA A 8 5.29 3.71 15.16
C ALA A 8 6.32 2.63 14.79
N TYR A 9 7.34 2.99 14.02
CA TYR A 9 8.39 2.12 13.50
C TYR A 9 9.77 2.79 13.69
N PRO A 10 10.28 2.90 14.93
CA PRO A 10 11.56 3.55 15.21
C PRO A 10 12.75 2.94 14.49
N GLU A 11 12.69 1.64 14.16
CA GLU A 11 13.71 0.89 13.43
C GLU A 11 13.95 1.40 12.00
N LEU A 12 13.05 2.24 11.47
CA LEU A 12 13.19 2.87 10.15
C LEU A 12 13.95 4.20 10.19
N ALA A 13 14.58 4.56 11.32
CA ALA A 13 15.29 5.83 11.49
C ALA A 13 16.30 6.13 10.36
N ASP A 14 17.03 5.10 9.92
CA ASP A 14 18.06 5.18 8.87
C ASP A 14 17.57 4.69 7.50
N ALA A 15 16.29 4.34 7.37
CA ALA A 15 15.73 3.90 6.10
C ALA A 15 15.59 5.08 5.11
N ALA A 16 15.80 4.78 3.82
CA ALA A 16 15.44 5.70 2.75
C ALA A 16 13.90 5.81 2.64
N PHE A 17 13.38 7.02 2.44
CA PHE A 17 11.96 7.27 2.22
C PHE A 17 11.74 7.88 0.85
N SER A 18 10.75 7.38 0.10
CA SER A 18 10.37 7.92 -1.21
C SER A 18 8.86 7.87 -1.41
N VAL A 19 8.33 8.74 -2.27
CA VAL A 19 6.93 8.65 -2.69
C VAL A 19 6.77 7.43 -3.60
N ALA A 20 5.96 6.46 -3.17
CA ALA A 20 5.63 5.27 -3.95
C ALA A 20 4.49 5.52 -4.94
N GLY A 21 3.61 6.48 -4.61
CA GLY A 21 2.49 6.84 -5.45
C GLY A 21 1.67 7.96 -4.81
N LYS A 22 0.98 8.72 -5.65
CA LYS A 22 0.01 9.72 -5.24
C LYS A 22 -1.31 9.43 -5.95
N GLY A 23 -2.29 8.98 -5.18
CA GLY A 23 -3.67 8.83 -5.65
C GLY A 23 -4.45 10.13 -5.49
N TRP A 24 -5.70 10.13 -5.92
CA TRP A 24 -6.59 11.31 -5.80
C TRP A 24 -6.81 11.77 -4.36
N HIS A 25 -6.80 10.83 -3.40
CA HIS A 25 -7.08 11.11 -2.00
C HIS A 25 -6.09 10.43 -1.03
N SER A 26 -4.91 10.04 -1.52
CA SER A 26 -3.89 9.46 -0.64
C SER A 26 -2.47 9.61 -1.18
N LEU A 27 -1.52 9.72 -0.27
CA LEU A 27 -0.09 9.64 -0.55
C LEU A 27 0.47 8.32 -0.01
N ALA A 28 1.15 7.56 -0.86
CA ALA A 28 1.88 6.37 -0.49
C ALA A 28 3.38 6.66 -0.37
N ILE A 29 3.97 6.27 0.75
CA ILE A 29 5.40 6.40 1.05
C ILE A 29 6.02 5.00 1.13
N ASP A 30 7.08 4.76 0.37
CA ASP A 30 7.96 3.61 0.52
C ASP A 30 9.03 3.94 1.58
N ALA A 31 9.24 3.06 2.54
CA ALA A 31 10.39 3.09 3.43
C ALA A 31 11.26 1.85 3.25
N GLY A 32 12.53 2.07 2.92
CA GLY A 32 13.57 1.05 2.83
C GLY A 32 13.32 -0.01 1.74
N GLY A 33 12.43 0.24 0.77
CA GLY A 33 12.05 -0.73 -0.25
C GLY A 33 11.21 -1.89 0.28
N ARG A 34 10.75 -1.81 1.54
CA ARG A 34 10.15 -2.94 2.28
C ARG A 34 8.74 -2.66 2.75
N LEU A 35 8.47 -1.46 3.25
CA LEU A 35 7.16 -1.09 3.79
C LEU A 35 6.54 0.03 2.97
N ILE A 36 5.23 -0.07 2.76
CA ILE A 36 4.41 0.97 2.15
C ILE A 36 3.51 1.57 3.22
N PHE A 37 3.51 2.90 3.31
CA PHE A 37 2.65 3.67 4.20
C PHE A 37 1.67 4.51 3.40
N LYS A 38 0.37 4.32 3.61
CA LYS A 38 -0.68 5.07 2.91
C LYS A 38 -1.30 6.09 3.85
N PHE A 39 -1.15 7.36 3.51
CA PHE A 39 -1.73 8.52 4.21
C PHE A 39 -2.93 9.03 3.41
N PRO A 40 -4.16 8.88 3.90
CA PRO A 40 -5.34 9.46 3.28
C PRO A 40 -5.37 10.99 3.47
N GLU A 41 -6.02 11.68 2.54
CA GLU A 41 -6.23 13.13 2.58
C GLU A 41 -7.73 13.43 2.76
N GLY A 42 -8.11 13.85 3.98
CA GLY A 42 -9.48 14.21 4.33
C GLY A 42 -10.33 13.07 4.90
N GLY A 43 -11.43 13.42 5.57
CA GLY A 43 -12.24 12.46 6.34
C GLY A 43 -12.87 11.35 5.50
N GLU A 44 -13.25 11.63 4.25
CA GLU A 44 -13.76 10.60 3.33
C GLU A 44 -12.68 9.54 3.02
N ALA A 45 -11.46 9.98 2.76
CA ALA A 45 -10.33 9.11 2.47
C ALA A 45 -9.92 8.29 3.69
N GLU A 46 -9.99 8.86 4.90
CA GLU A 46 -9.79 8.11 6.14
C GLU A 46 -10.86 7.03 6.33
N ALA A 47 -12.13 7.35 6.11
CA ALA A 47 -13.22 6.37 6.17
C ALA A 47 -13.07 5.29 5.09
N ALA A 48 -12.60 5.64 3.89
CA ALA A 48 -12.26 4.67 2.85
C ALA A 48 -11.11 3.75 3.29
N LEU A 49 -10.05 4.30 3.88
CA LEU A 49 -8.91 3.50 4.34
C LEU A 49 -9.29 2.52 5.46
N ARG A 50 -10.12 2.94 6.42
CA ARG A 50 -10.67 2.03 7.47
C ARG A 50 -11.44 0.86 6.86
N ARG A 51 -12.29 1.14 5.86
CA ARG A 51 -13.05 0.10 5.14
C ARG A 51 -12.13 -0.85 4.37
N GLU A 52 -11.13 -0.32 3.68
CA GLU A 52 -10.16 -1.10 2.91
C GLU A 52 -9.41 -2.10 3.80
N VAL A 53 -8.95 -1.66 4.99
CA VAL A 53 -8.28 -2.53 5.97
C VAL A 53 -9.18 -3.70 6.37
N LEU A 54 -10.45 -3.43 6.70
CA LEU A 54 -11.42 -4.47 7.07
C LEU A 54 -11.72 -5.43 5.91
N LEU A 55 -11.91 -4.88 4.71
CA LEU A 55 -12.22 -5.66 3.51
C LEU A 55 -11.07 -6.60 3.16
N LEU A 56 -9.83 -6.10 3.13
CA LEU A 56 -8.66 -6.92 2.79
C LEU A 56 -8.35 -7.96 3.85
N ALA A 57 -8.60 -7.67 5.14
CA ALA A 57 -8.48 -8.65 6.20
C ALA A 57 -9.48 -9.80 6.04
N ALA A 58 -10.71 -9.51 5.62
CA ALA A 58 -11.76 -10.52 5.41
C ALA A 58 -11.57 -11.31 4.10
N ALA A 59 -11.26 -10.62 3.00
CA ALA A 59 -11.15 -11.25 1.68
C ALA A 59 -9.79 -11.95 1.47
N GLY A 60 -8.71 -11.39 2.01
CA GLY A 60 -7.33 -11.82 1.73
C GLY A 60 -7.06 -13.32 1.90
N PRO A 61 -7.54 -13.99 2.97
CA PRO A 61 -7.37 -15.44 3.13
C PRO A 61 -8.02 -16.31 2.03
N HIS A 62 -8.93 -15.74 1.23
CA HIS A 62 -9.68 -16.44 0.18
C HIS A 62 -9.17 -16.12 -1.23
N LEU A 63 -8.11 -15.31 -1.37
CA LEU A 63 -7.55 -14.91 -2.65
C LEU A 63 -6.25 -15.69 -2.94
N THR A 64 -6.06 -16.05 -4.21
CA THR A 64 -4.81 -16.67 -4.70
C THR A 64 -3.73 -15.63 -4.98
N LEU A 65 -4.14 -14.41 -5.36
CA LEU A 65 -3.24 -13.29 -5.55
C LEU A 65 -2.89 -12.62 -4.21
N PRO A 66 -1.61 -12.27 -3.99
CA PRO A 66 -1.20 -11.60 -2.77
C PRO A 66 -1.84 -10.21 -2.68
N VAL A 67 -2.48 -9.93 -1.56
CA VAL A 67 -3.04 -8.62 -1.24
C VAL A 67 -2.34 -8.00 -0.02
N PRO A 68 -2.38 -6.66 0.14
CA PRO A 68 -1.79 -6.01 1.29
C PRO A 68 -2.38 -6.51 2.61
N ARG A 69 -1.50 -6.90 3.54
CA ARG A 69 -1.87 -7.14 4.94
C ARG A 69 -1.63 -5.86 5.71
N MET A 70 -2.71 -5.10 5.92
CA MET A 70 -2.63 -3.72 6.40
C MET A 70 -2.73 -3.65 7.93
N THR A 71 -1.84 -2.89 8.53
CA THR A 71 -1.95 -2.41 9.92
C THR A 71 -2.39 -0.95 9.90
N LEU A 72 -3.51 -0.63 10.56
CA LEU A 72 -4.04 0.73 10.66
C LEU A 72 -3.52 1.42 11.92
N HIS A 73 -3.10 2.68 11.78
CA HIS A 73 -2.66 3.57 12.84
C HIS A 73 -3.64 4.74 12.94
N GLU A 74 -4.43 4.78 14.02
CA GLU A 74 -5.54 5.74 14.21
C GLU A 74 -5.11 7.14 14.71
N GLY A 75 -3.89 7.28 15.22
CA GLY A 75 -3.40 8.57 15.75
C GLY A 75 -3.20 9.62 14.66
N PRO A 76 -3.22 10.93 14.95
CA PRO A 76 -3.04 11.94 13.92
C PRO A 76 -1.58 12.05 13.44
N PRO A 77 -1.31 11.98 12.12
CA PRO A 77 -2.26 11.70 11.04
C PRO A 77 -2.57 10.21 10.95
N LEU A 78 -3.82 9.85 10.62
CA LEU A 78 -4.19 8.46 10.37
C LEU A 78 -3.39 7.92 9.18
N PHE A 79 -2.90 6.69 9.27
CA PHE A 79 -2.26 6.00 8.15
C PHE A 79 -2.36 4.49 8.27
N SER A 80 -2.07 3.79 7.18
CA SER A 80 -1.87 2.34 7.21
C SER A 80 -0.46 1.98 6.79
N ALA A 81 -0.01 0.79 7.18
CA ALA A 81 1.27 0.21 6.82
C ALA A 81 1.07 -1.22 6.33
N HIS A 82 1.84 -1.65 5.33
CA HIS A 82 1.91 -3.04 4.89
C HIS A 82 3.25 -3.34 4.22
N ASP A 83 3.60 -4.61 4.11
CA ASP A 83 4.75 -5.04 3.30
C ASP A 83 4.54 -4.66 1.83
N LYS A 84 5.61 -4.18 1.20
CA LYS A 84 5.62 -3.91 -0.23
C LYS A 84 5.38 -5.21 -0.98
N LEU A 85 4.34 -5.23 -1.80
CA LEU A 85 4.08 -6.36 -2.69
C LEU A 85 5.19 -6.45 -3.74
N PRO A 86 5.69 -7.67 -4.02
CA PRO A 86 6.71 -7.86 -5.05
C PRO A 86 6.14 -7.58 -6.44
N GLY A 87 7.01 -7.16 -7.35
CA GLY A 87 6.64 -6.82 -8.73
C GLY A 87 6.37 -5.34 -8.94
N GLY A 88 5.78 -5.01 -10.08
CA GLY A 88 5.45 -3.64 -10.48
C GLY A 88 4.07 -3.58 -11.13
N THR A 89 3.61 -2.36 -11.37
CA THR A 89 2.33 -2.13 -12.06
C THR A 89 2.36 -2.73 -13.45
N LEU A 90 1.33 -3.50 -13.79
CA LEU A 90 1.16 -4.01 -15.14
C LEU A 90 0.61 -2.89 -16.04
N GLU A 91 1.52 -2.19 -16.71
CA GLU A 91 1.18 -1.10 -17.61
C GLU A 91 0.43 -1.60 -18.85
N ARG A 92 -0.48 -0.78 -19.39
CA ARG A 92 -1.31 -1.14 -20.55
C ARG A 92 -0.50 -1.67 -21.73
N ASP A 93 0.59 -1.00 -22.07
CA ASP A 93 1.40 -1.41 -23.21
C ASP A 93 2.26 -2.64 -22.90
N ALA A 94 2.63 -2.84 -21.64
CA ALA A 94 3.28 -4.07 -21.21
C ALA A 94 2.31 -5.25 -21.32
N TYR A 95 1.06 -5.09 -20.87
CA TYR A 95 0.00 -6.09 -21.00
C TYR A 95 -0.25 -6.49 -22.46
N ARG A 96 -0.32 -5.51 -23.37
CA ARG A 96 -0.53 -5.77 -24.82
C ARG A 96 0.56 -6.64 -25.45
N ARG A 97 1.80 -6.53 -24.94
CA ARG A 97 2.94 -7.32 -25.41
C ARG A 97 3.03 -8.71 -24.79
N LEU A 98 2.20 -9.03 -23.79
CA LEU A 98 2.21 -10.35 -23.20
C LEU A 98 1.71 -11.40 -24.22
N PRO A 99 2.37 -12.57 -24.30
CA PRO A 99 1.81 -13.74 -24.97
C PRO A 99 0.47 -14.13 -24.33
N ASP A 100 -0.45 -14.72 -25.10
CA ASP A 100 -1.79 -15.05 -24.59
C ASP A 100 -1.74 -16.04 -23.41
N ALA A 101 -0.86 -17.04 -23.47
CA ALA A 101 -0.63 -17.95 -22.34
C ALA A 101 -0.11 -17.26 -21.05
N ALA A 102 0.44 -16.05 -21.15
CA ALA A 102 0.81 -15.25 -19.97
C ALA A 102 -0.38 -14.42 -19.46
N LYS A 103 -1.30 -13.99 -20.34
CA LYS A 103 -2.54 -13.29 -19.96
C LYS A 103 -3.50 -14.22 -19.23
N ASP A 104 -3.60 -15.48 -19.65
CA ASP A 104 -4.48 -16.50 -19.04
C ASP A 104 -4.09 -16.87 -17.60
N ARG A 105 -2.90 -16.44 -17.14
CA ARG A 105 -2.35 -16.70 -15.80
C ARG A 105 -2.39 -15.50 -14.87
N LEU A 106 -2.96 -14.37 -15.31
CA LEU A 106 -3.26 -13.20 -14.48
C LEU A 106 -4.61 -13.38 -13.78
#